data_AF-A0A8V0YDZ5-F1
#
_entry.id   AF-A0A8V0YDZ5-F1
#
_cell.length_a   1.000
_cell.length_b   1.000
_cell.length_c   1.000
_cell.angle_alpha   90.00
_cell.angle_beta   90.00
_cell.angle_gamma   90.00
#
_symmetry.space_group_name_H-M   'P 1'
#
loop_
_entity.id
_entity.type
_entity.pdbx_description
1 polymer ?
#
loop_
_entity_poly.entity_id
_entity_poly.type
_entity_poly.pdbx_seq_one_letter_code
_entity_poly.pdbx_strand_id
1 'polypeptide(L)'
;MAAKEGALPEAAARLKRFMAAEPSARLESVRALTGLFREAQPREMAEESLFRDLLEILIKASNEIEQACKDSSELLDLDTCLVLTAECFRCLRNACVQCAKNQHVMRNLGLIATSIHLIKLLDRMPIKGEPLLTAFRCSLQFLGNIAAGNGDSQNSIWKCAFPDLFLTCLTYSDEKIVAYCCMVLFTCLNSEKVKELLDPRNLSVALHVIKVYKKQLESEWSFLIVTDYLLQCPELVKALYAKLSNQERVTFLELIMAKVSEKNSVTSEEMNVFMRHADFLAGCFQEKCEAVLKLTSAADAEDEEALVTIRLLDILCEMTSNNGQLEYLQTLPDLLQTAIDTLRLTHLAGKQAVNIFTTTHAMTWQEEISHPAVGFKAHLIRLIGNLCYKNKENQDKVYELDGIPLILDNCSIDDNNPSFAVKVISHLLACACTAHVVCKFLDVQC
;
A
#
# COMPACT_ATOMS: atom_id res chain seq x y z
N MET A 1 -35.50 -11.90 26.03
CA MET A 1 -34.65 -10.86 26.66
C MET A 1 -34.18 -11.27 28.04
N ALA A 2 -35.06 -11.58 29.00
CA ALA A 2 -34.66 -12.00 30.36
C ALA A 2 -33.74 -13.24 30.44
N ALA A 3 -33.81 -14.18 29.49
CA ALA A 3 -32.98 -15.39 29.49
C ALA A 3 -31.47 -15.14 29.26
N LYS A 4 -31.06 -13.96 28.77
CA LYS A 4 -29.65 -13.63 28.50
C LYS A 4 -28.98 -12.80 29.59
N GLU A 5 -29.75 -12.12 30.45
CA GLU A 5 -29.21 -11.29 31.53
C GLU A 5 -28.50 -12.12 32.61
N GLY A 6 -28.95 -13.36 32.86
CA GLY A 6 -28.30 -14.28 33.79
C GLY A 6 -27.12 -15.07 33.21
N ALA A 7 -26.97 -15.11 31.87
CA ALA A 7 -26.05 -16.03 31.20
C ALA A 7 -24.58 -15.61 31.36
N LEU A 8 -24.28 -14.31 31.36
CA LEU A 8 -22.91 -13.80 31.51
C LEU A 8 -22.37 -14.00 32.94
N PRO A 9 -23.08 -13.60 34.01
CA PRO A 9 -22.62 -13.87 35.38
C PRO A 9 -22.43 -15.37 35.65
N GLU A 10 -23.30 -16.22 35.12
CA GLU A 10 -23.19 -17.67 35.25
C GLU A 10 -21.93 -18.21 34.54
N ALA A 11 -21.70 -17.78 33.30
CA ALA A 11 -20.51 -18.17 32.54
C ALA A 11 -19.21 -17.67 33.20
N ALA A 12 -19.20 -16.44 33.73
CA ALA A 12 -18.07 -15.88 34.47
C ALA A 12 -17.81 -16.66 35.77
N ALA A 13 -18.84 -16.98 36.55
CA ALA A 13 -18.72 -17.79 37.75
C ALA A 13 -18.23 -19.21 37.43
N ARG A 14 -18.68 -19.80 36.32
CA ARG A 14 -18.20 -21.09 35.84
C ARG A 14 -16.72 -21.06 35.49
N LEU A 15 -16.26 -20.05 34.73
CA LEU A 15 -14.83 -19.90 34.42
C LEU A 15 -14.01 -19.81 35.70
N LYS A 16 -14.42 -18.97 36.65
CA LYS A 16 -13.73 -18.77 37.93
C LYS A 16 -13.58 -20.07 38.73
N ARG A 17 -14.62 -20.91 38.75
CA ARG A 17 -14.56 -22.24 39.40
C ARG A 17 -13.54 -23.18 38.75
N PHE A 18 -13.37 -23.08 37.44
CA PHE A 18 -12.46 -23.94 36.68
C PHE A 18 -11.05 -23.37 36.49
N MET A 19 -10.71 -22.23 37.11
CA MET A 19 -9.37 -21.62 36.98
C MET A 19 -8.21 -22.53 37.43
N ALA A 20 -8.48 -23.44 38.37
CA ALA A 20 -7.54 -24.45 38.85
C ALA A 20 -7.75 -25.85 38.23
N ALA A 21 -8.68 -25.98 37.27
CA ALA A 21 -8.99 -27.24 36.61
C ALA A 21 -8.15 -27.45 35.33
N GLU A 22 -8.27 -28.66 34.78
CA GLU A 22 -7.62 -29.05 33.52
C GLU A 22 -7.95 -28.07 32.36
N PRO A 23 -7.02 -27.89 31.40
CA PRO A 23 -7.20 -26.96 30.26
C PRO A 23 -8.51 -27.15 29.49
N SER A 24 -9.00 -28.39 29.37
CA SER A 24 -10.26 -28.72 28.69
C SER A 24 -11.51 -28.13 29.37
N ALA A 25 -11.56 -28.12 30.71
CA ALA A 25 -12.68 -27.54 31.46
C ALA A 25 -12.70 -26.00 31.36
N ARG A 26 -11.50 -25.40 31.33
CA ARG A 26 -11.32 -23.96 31.06
C ARG A 26 -11.77 -23.62 29.65
N LEU A 27 -11.37 -24.41 28.65
CA LEU A 27 -11.70 -24.21 27.24
C LEU A 27 -13.21 -24.11 26.99
N GLU A 28 -14.00 -25.06 27.50
CA GLU A 28 -15.47 -25.02 27.34
C GLU A 28 -16.11 -23.79 27.99
N SER A 29 -15.55 -23.34 29.12
CA SER A 29 -16.02 -22.14 29.80
C SER A 29 -15.70 -20.86 29.00
N VAL A 30 -14.50 -20.79 28.40
CA VAL A 30 -14.12 -19.66 27.53
C VAL A 30 -14.95 -19.66 26.24
N ARG A 31 -15.23 -20.82 25.62
CA ARG A 31 -16.10 -20.92 24.43
C ARG A 31 -17.50 -20.35 24.67
N ALA A 32 -18.09 -20.64 25.83
CA ALA A 32 -19.38 -20.08 26.22
C ALA A 32 -19.33 -18.54 26.28
N LEU A 33 -18.29 -17.98 26.91
CA LEU A 33 -18.07 -16.53 26.98
C LEU A 33 -17.86 -15.90 25.59
N THR A 34 -17.04 -16.53 24.73
CA THR A 34 -16.81 -16.09 23.35
C THR A 34 -18.12 -15.96 22.57
N GLY A 35 -19.05 -16.90 22.77
CA GLY A 35 -20.38 -16.88 22.19
C GLY A 35 -21.22 -15.69 22.66
N LEU A 36 -21.24 -15.43 23.97
CA LEU A 36 -21.98 -14.31 24.57
C LEU A 36 -21.47 -12.94 24.08
N PHE A 37 -20.15 -12.78 23.94
CA PHE A 37 -19.57 -11.50 23.51
C PHE A 37 -19.79 -11.13 22.04
N ARG A 38 -20.47 -11.98 21.26
CA ARG A 38 -20.98 -11.58 19.94
C ARG A 38 -22.06 -10.50 20.06
N GLU A 39 -22.76 -10.44 21.19
CA GLU A 39 -23.83 -9.46 21.45
C GLU A 39 -23.32 -8.26 22.24
N ALA A 40 -23.90 -7.07 22.02
CA ALA A 40 -23.46 -5.82 22.66
C ALA A 40 -23.71 -5.81 24.17
N GLN A 41 -24.91 -6.20 24.60
CA GLN A 41 -25.30 -6.15 26.02
C GLN A 41 -24.36 -6.97 26.93
N PRO A 42 -23.98 -8.23 26.63
CA PRO A 42 -22.98 -8.94 27.43
C PRO A 42 -21.61 -8.25 27.49
N ARG A 43 -21.17 -7.57 26.42
CA ARG A 43 -19.91 -6.81 26.44
C ARG A 43 -19.99 -5.67 27.45
N GLU A 44 -21.09 -4.93 27.47
CA GLU A 44 -21.28 -3.80 28.39
C GLU A 44 -21.39 -4.23 29.85
N MET A 45 -21.93 -5.43 30.11
CA MET A 45 -22.06 -5.99 31.45
C MET A 45 -20.78 -6.67 31.98
N ALA A 46 -19.77 -6.90 31.14
CA ALA A 46 -18.54 -7.59 31.54
C ALA A 46 -17.81 -6.84 32.65
N GLU A 47 -17.39 -7.55 33.70
CA GLU A 47 -16.62 -6.99 34.81
C GLU A 47 -15.11 -7.18 34.60
N GLU A 48 -14.31 -6.33 35.26
CA GLU A 48 -12.85 -6.44 35.24
C GLU A 48 -12.35 -7.81 35.73
N SER A 49 -13.03 -8.40 36.72
CA SER A 49 -12.72 -9.71 37.29
C SER A 49 -12.62 -10.80 36.22
N LEU A 50 -13.52 -10.79 35.25
CA LEU A 50 -13.55 -11.73 34.14
C LEU A 50 -12.31 -11.59 33.23
N PHE A 51 -11.90 -10.36 32.93
CA PHE A 51 -10.72 -10.12 32.11
C PHE A 51 -9.42 -10.46 32.85
N ARG A 52 -9.41 -10.33 34.18
CA ARG A 52 -8.32 -10.78 35.04
C ARG A 52 -8.18 -12.29 35.02
N ASP A 53 -9.29 -13.02 35.07
CA ASP A 53 -9.28 -14.49 34.96
C ASP A 53 -8.74 -14.94 33.58
N LEU A 54 -9.17 -14.29 32.49
CA LEU A 54 -8.64 -14.55 31.13
C LEU A 54 -7.15 -14.22 31.00
N LEU A 55 -6.70 -13.12 31.62
CA LEU A 55 -5.28 -12.76 31.66
C LEU A 55 -4.46 -13.84 32.38
N GLU A 56 -4.93 -14.37 33.51
CA GLU A 56 -4.24 -15.43 34.24
C GLU A 56 -4.10 -16.70 33.39
N ILE A 57 -5.11 -17.04 32.57
CA ILE A 57 -5.00 -18.16 31.62
C ILE A 57 -3.88 -17.90 30.61
N LEU A 58 -3.79 -16.69 30.03
CA LEU A 58 -2.74 -16.35 29.07
C LEU A 58 -1.34 -16.32 29.69
N ILE A 59 -1.21 -15.90 30.96
CA ILE A 59 0.06 -15.96 31.70
C ILE A 59 0.48 -17.42 31.91
N LYS A 60 -0.43 -18.30 32.33
CA LYS A 60 -0.16 -19.75 32.46
C LYS A 60 0.28 -20.34 31.12
N ALA A 61 -0.46 -20.03 30.04
CA ALA A 61 -0.11 -20.48 28.69
C ALA A 61 1.27 -19.97 28.26
N SER A 62 1.63 -18.72 28.57
CA SER A 62 2.96 -18.17 28.25
C SER A 62 4.07 -18.99 28.92
N ASN A 63 3.90 -19.34 30.20
CA ASN A 63 4.88 -20.16 30.93
C ASN A 63 5.01 -21.57 30.33
N GLU A 64 3.89 -22.21 30.00
CA GLU A 64 3.86 -23.55 29.39
C GLU A 64 4.53 -23.55 28.01
N ILE A 65 4.23 -22.56 27.16
CA ILE A 65 4.86 -22.39 25.84
C ILE A 65 6.36 -22.08 25.98
N GLU A 66 6.75 -21.25 26.94
CA GLU A 66 8.17 -20.94 27.17
C GLU A 66 8.96 -22.17 27.61
N GLN A 67 8.37 -23.03 28.45
CA GLN A 67 8.98 -24.32 28.81
C GLN A 67 9.09 -25.23 27.59
N ALA A 68 8.05 -25.30 26.76
CA ALA A 68 8.08 -26.05 25.51
C ALA A 68 9.16 -25.61 24.51
N CYS A 69 9.51 -24.32 24.52
CA CYS A 69 10.62 -23.80 23.73
C CYS A 69 11.99 -24.28 24.24
N LYS A 70 12.12 -24.66 25.52
CA LYS A 70 13.38 -25.06 26.16
C LYS A 70 13.59 -26.58 26.10
N ASP A 71 12.56 -27.36 26.41
CA ASP A 71 12.65 -28.82 26.55
C ASP A 71 11.62 -29.54 25.65
N SER A 72 12.07 -30.13 24.54
CA SER A 72 11.20 -30.74 23.52
C SER A 72 10.66 -32.14 23.88
N SER A 73 11.03 -32.69 25.05
CA SER A 73 10.81 -34.11 25.39
C SER A 73 9.56 -34.40 26.22
N GLU A 74 8.89 -33.39 26.79
CA GLU A 74 7.72 -33.58 27.66
C GLU A 74 6.61 -32.58 27.32
N LEU A 75 5.84 -32.79 26.25
CA LEU A 75 4.59 -32.06 26.05
C LEU A 75 3.45 -32.97 25.61
N LEU A 76 2.98 -33.79 26.54
CA LEU A 76 1.57 -34.17 26.53
C LEU A 76 0.78 -32.89 26.85
N ASP A 77 -0.04 -32.42 25.90
CA ASP A 77 -1.07 -31.36 26.05
C ASP A 77 -0.77 -29.93 25.55
N LEU A 78 0.34 -29.69 24.83
CA LEU A 78 0.59 -28.37 24.21
C LEU A 78 -0.54 -27.91 23.29
N ASP A 79 -1.08 -28.82 22.48
CA ASP A 79 -2.14 -28.50 21.52
C ASP A 79 -3.39 -27.98 22.24
N THR A 80 -3.78 -28.57 23.38
CA THR A 80 -4.90 -28.08 24.17
C THR A 80 -4.62 -26.70 24.75
N CYS A 81 -3.39 -26.45 25.23
CA CYS A 81 -2.96 -25.12 25.68
C CYS A 81 -3.04 -24.08 24.55
N LEU A 82 -2.58 -24.41 23.34
CA LEU A 82 -2.66 -23.54 22.16
C LEU A 82 -4.11 -23.28 21.74
N VAL A 83 -4.98 -24.31 21.78
CA VAL A 83 -6.41 -24.17 21.48
C VAL A 83 -7.11 -23.28 22.52
N LEU A 84 -6.81 -23.46 23.81
CA LEU A 84 -7.30 -22.60 24.89
C LEU A 84 -6.82 -21.15 24.72
N THR A 85 -5.55 -20.97 24.37
CA THR A 85 -4.95 -19.65 24.11
C THR A 85 -5.66 -18.94 22.96
N ALA A 86 -5.87 -19.64 21.84
CA ALA A 86 -6.61 -19.11 20.71
C ALA A 86 -8.03 -18.71 21.12
N GLU A 87 -8.72 -19.54 21.90
CA GLU A 87 -10.08 -19.27 22.34
C GLU A 87 -10.15 -18.08 23.33
N CYS A 88 -9.15 -17.92 24.21
CA CYS A 88 -9.03 -16.74 25.06
C CYS A 88 -8.91 -15.47 24.21
N PHE A 89 -8.06 -15.48 23.18
CA PHE A 89 -7.96 -14.32 22.29
C PHE A 89 -9.24 -14.07 21.49
N ARG A 90 -9.97 -15.10 21.05
CA ARG A 90 -11.29 -14.91 20.42
C ARG A 90 -12.29 -14.28 21.38
N CYS A 91 -12.32 -14.74 22.62
CA CYS A 91 -13.15 -14.19 23.68
C CYS A 91 -12.85 -12.71 23.90
N LEU A 92 -11.57 -12.37 24.10
CA LEU A 92 -11.10 -10.99 24.30
C LEU A 92 -11.37 -10.08 23.09
N ARG A 93 -11.08 -10.57 21.88
CA ARG A 93 -11.35 -9.87 20.61
C ARG A 93 -12.83 -9.54 20.46
N ASN A 94 -13.71 -10.48 20.80
CA ASN A 94 -15.15 -10.24 20.77
C ASN A 94 -15.55 -9.27 21.89
N ALA A 95 -14.99 -9.40 23.08
CA ALA A 95 -15.36 -8.55 24.22
C ALA A 95 -15.00 -7.07 24.05
N CYS A 96 -13.98 -6.73 23.26
CA CYS A 96 -13.55 -5.34 23.05
C CYS A 96 -14.15 -4.65 21.80
N VAL A 97 -14.81 -5.38 20.89
CA VAL A 97 -15.36 -4.78 19.66
C VAL A 97 -16.44 -3.74 20.01
N GLN A 98 -16.24 -2.50 19.54
CA GLN A 98 -17.12 -1.36 19.81
C GLN A 98 -17.44 -1.16 21.31
N CYS A 99 -16.52 -1.52 22.22
CA CYS A 99 -16.71 -1.38 23.65
C CYS A 99 -15.49 -0.72 24.31
N ALA A 100 -15.49 0.62 24.35
CA ALA A 100 -14.39 1.41 24.91
C ALA A 100 -14.10 1.04 26.37
N LYS A 101 -15.15 0.79 27.18
CA LYS A 101 -15.01 0.33 28.58
C LYS A 101 -14.10 -0.89 28.67
N ASN A 102 -14.37 -1.92 27.87
CA ASN A 102 -13.60 -3.17 27.90
C ASN A 102 -12.19 -2.97 27.35
N GLN A 103 -12.03 -2.18 26.28
CA GLN A 103 -10.70 -1.83 25.76
C GLN A 103 -9.82 -1.19 26.84
N HIS A 104 -10.34 -0.22 27.58
CA HIS A 104 -9.62 0.45 28.66
C HIS A 104 -9.27 -0.49 29.81
N VAL A 105 -10.23 -1.30 30.27
CA VAL A 105 -10.00 -2.27 31.34
C VAL A 105 -8.92 -3.28 30.94
N MET A 106 -9.02 -3.86 29.75
CA MET A 106 -8.04 -4.84 29.26
C MET A 106 -6.64 -4.25 29.12
N ARG A 107 -6.54 -3.02 28.58
CA ARG A 107 -5.27 -2.29 28.49
C ARG A 107 -4.65 -2.08 29.87
N ASN A 108 -5.43 -1.58 30.83
CA ASN A 108 -4.95 -1.29 32.19
C ASN A 108 -4.54 -2.56 32.96
N LEU A 109 -5.18 -3.70 32.67
CA LEU A 109 -4.77 -5.00 33.21
C LEU A 109 -3.45 -5.54 32.60
N GLY A 110 -2.94 -4.93 31.52
CA GLY A 110 -1.69 -5.34 30.87
C GLY A 110 -1.86 -6.39 29.78
N LEU A 111 -3.09 -6.67 29.31
CA LEU A 111 -3.34 -7.70 28.29
C LEU A 111 -2.58 -7.43 26.98
N ILE A 112 -2.32 -6.17 26.62
CA ILE A 112 -1.54 -5.83 25.42
C ILE A 112 -0.10 -6.36 25.54
N ALA A 113 0.57 -6.09 26.66
CA ALA A 113 1.95 -6.51 26.87
C ALA A 113 2.07 -8.05 26.93
N THR A 114 1.15 -8.71 27.65
CA THR A 114 1.07 -10.18 27.70
C THR A 114 0.82 -10.79 26.32
N SER A 115 -0.07 -10.20 25.51
CA SER A 115 -0.36 -10.69 24.16
C SER A 115 0.88 -10.61 23.26
N ILE A 116 1.59 -9.48 23.28
CA ILE A 116 2.81 -9.29 22.48
C ILE A 116 3.91 -10.24 22.94
N HIS A 117 4.06 -10.46 24.25
CA HIS A 117 5.00 -11.44 24.78
C HIS A 117 4.67 -12.85 24.29
N LEU A 118 3.41 -13.26 24.39
CA LEU A 118 2.95 -14.57 23.92
C LEU A 118 3.18 -14.75 22.42
N ILE A 119 2.91 -13.73 21.59
CA ILE A 119 3.23 -13.77 20.16
C ILE A 119 4.71 -14.06 19.93
N LYS A 120 5.62 -13.38 20.65
CA LYS A 120 7.06 -13.61 20.55
C LYS A 120 7.45 -15.04 20.95
N LEU A 121 6.73 -15.66 21.89
CA LEU A 121 6.94 -17.07 22.25
C LEU A 121 6.44 -18.02 21.15
N LEU A 122 5.23 -17.80 20.61
CA LEU A 122 4.69 -18.60 19.50
C LEU A 122 5.61 -18.54 18.27
N ASP A 123 6.20 -17.38 18.00
CA ASP A 123 7.19 -17.19 16.93
C ASP A 123 8.48 -17.99 17.16
N ARG A 124 8.91 -18.19 18.40
CA ARG A 124 10.14 -18.97 18.72
C ARG A 124 9.95 -20.47 18.64
N MET A 125 8.72 -20.97 18.64
CA MET A 125 8.48 -22.42 18.57
C MET A 125 8.95 -23.00 17.23
N PRO A 126 9.66 -24.14 17.21
CA PRO A 126 10.22 -24.71 15.99
C PRO A 126 9.15 -25.29 15.06
N ILE A 127 8.10 -25.90 15.63
CA ILE A 127 7.03 -26.55 14.87
C ILE A 127 5.84 -25.60 14.77
N LYS A 128 5.51 -25.19 13.54
CA LYS A 128 4.37 -24.29 13.26
C LYS A 128 3.11 -25.08 12.89
N GLY A 129 2.55 -25.79 13.86
CA GLY A 129 1.28 -26.50 13.70
C GLY A 129 0.08 -25.55 13.61
N GLU A 130 -1.04 -26.04 13.07
CA GLU A 130 -2.27 -25.23 12.93
C GLU A 130 -2.84 -24.67 14.26
N PRO A 131 -2.78 -25.38 15.40
CA PRO A 131 -3.17 -24.80 16.69
C PRO A 131 -2.35 -23.56 17.06
N LEU A 132 -1.04 -23.61 16.81
CA LEU A 132 -0.12 -22.49 17.05
C LEU A 132 -0.42 -21.31 16.14
N LEU A 133 -0.53 -21.56 14.83
CA LEU A 133 -0.86 -20.52 13.85
C LEU A 133 -2.21 -19.89 14.18
N THR A 134 -3.18 -20.70 14.62
CA THR A 134 -4.49 -20.21 15.05
C THR A 134 -4.41 -19.31 16.28
N ALA A 135 -3.62 -19.69 17.30
CA ALA A 135 -3.40 -18.84 18.48
C ALA A 135 -2.73 -17.51 18.10
N PHE A 136 -1.72 -17.57 17.22
CA PHE A 136 -1.02 -16.40 16.71
C PHE A 136 -1.99 -15.47 15.96
N ARG A 137 -2.72 -15.99 14.97
CA ARG A 137 -3.73 -15.24 14.22
C ARG A 137 -4.76 -14.57 15.14
N CYS A 138 -5.32 -15.31 16.12
CA CYS A 138 -6.31 -14.76 17.06
C CYS A 138 -5.72 -13.65 17.94
N SER A 139 -4.45 -13.76 18.36
CA SER A 139 -3.79 -12.73 19.15
C SER A 139 -3.62 -11.41 18.39
N LEU A 140 -3.24 -11.44 17.11
CA LEU A 140 -3.16 -10.24 16.26
C LEU A 140 -4.54 -9.63 16.04
N GLN A 141 -5.57 -10.44 15.82
CA GLN A 141 -6.94 -9.95 15.72
C GLN A 141 -7.42 -9.25 16.99
N PHE A 142 -7.06 -9.79 18.17
CA PHE A 142 -7.33 -9.13 19.44
C PHE A 142 -6.62 -7.77 19.53
N LEU A 143 -5.34 -7.70 19.18
CA LEU A 143 -4.57 -6.44 19.17
C LEU A 143 -5.19 -5.39 18.25
N GLY A 144 -5.74 -5.79 17.09
CA GLY A 144 -6.48 -4.89 16.21
C GLY A 144 -7.73 -4.32 16.87
N ASN A 145 -8.57 -5.18 17.41
CA ASN A 145 -9.84 -4.77 18.00
C ASN A 145 -9.68 -3.94 19.29
N ILE A 146 -8.67 -4.22 20.12
CA ILE A 146 -8.42 -3.43 21.33
C ILE A 146 -7.92 -2.01 21.01
N ALA A 147 -7.29 -1.83 19.86
CA ALA A 147 -6.77 -0.55 19.37
C ALA A 147 -7.75 0.22 18.47
N ALA A 148 -8.75 -0.45 17.91
CA ALA A 148 -9.74 0.19 17.04
C ALA A 148 -10.46 1.34 17.76
N GLY A 149 -10.25 2.57 17.27
CA GLY A 149 -10.80 3.80 17.86
C GLY A 149 -10.25 4.18 19.24
N ASN A 150 -9.13 3.58 19.69
CA ASN A 150 -8.59 3.77 21.03
C ASN A 150 -7.10 4.17 21.00
N GLY A 151 -6.84 5.48 21.02
CA GLY A 151 -5.48 6.04 20.88
C GLY A 151 -4.49 5.55 21.95
N ASP A 152 -4.94 5.40 23.20
CA ASP A 152 -4.08 4.89 24.27
C ASP A 152 -3.65 3.43 24.04
N SER A 153 -4.57 2.59 23.56
CA SER A 153 -4.27 1.20 23.19
C SER A 153 -3.34 1.15 21.98
N GLN A 154 -3.58 1.99 20.96
CA GLN A 154 -2.69 2.12 19.79
C GLN A 154 -1.26 2.50 20.22
N ASN A 155 -1.12 3.43 21.16
CA ASN A 155 0.19 3.85 21.68
C ASN A 155 0.85 2.76 22.53
N SER A 156 0.06 2.04 23.32
CA SER A 156 0.55 0.90 24.13
C SER A 156 1.06 -0.25 23.25
N ILE A 157 0.35 -0.56 22.16
CA ILE A 157 0.79 -1.57 21.18
C ILE A 157 2.07 -1.09 20.50
N TRP A 158 2.08 0.15 19.98
CA TRP A 158 3.24 0.69 19.27
C TRP A 158 4.52 0.59 20.11
N LYS A 159 4.46 1.05 21.37
CA LYS A 159 5.59 1.00 22.31
C LYS A 159 6.14 -0.42 22.55
N CYS A 160 5.28 -1.44 22.52
CA CYS A 160 5.66 -2.82 22.86
C CYS A 160 6.04 -3.66 21.62
N ALA A 161 5.48 -3.33 20.46
CA ALA A 161 5.58 -4.11 19.23
C ALA A 161 6.56 -3.53 18.20
N PHE A 162 6.65 -2.20 18.10
CA PHE A 162 7.43 -1.56 17.05
C PHE A 162 8.93 -1.48 17.38
N PRO A 163 9.84 -1.72 16.43
CA PRO A 163 9.60 -2.20 15.06
C PRO A 163 9.55 -3.74 14.94
N ASP A 164 10.17 -4.45 15.88
CA ASP A 164 10.57 -5.85 15.71
C ASP A 164 9.41 -6.79 15.45
N LEU A 165 8.31 -6.68 16.22
CA LEU A 165 7.17 -7.58 16.08
C LEU A 165 6.53 -7.44 14.70
N PHE A 166 6.36 -6.20 14.23
CA PHE A 166 5.78 -5.94 12.92
C PHE A 166 6.67 -6.50 11.82
N LEU A 167 7.99 -6.34 11.92
CA LEU A 167 8.93 -6.88 10.95
C LEU A 167 8.87 -8.42 10.91
N THR A 168 8.88 -9.08 12.08
CA THR A 168 8.71 -10.54 12.17
C THR A 168 7.41 -10.98 11.52
N CYS A 169 6.28 -10.36 11.85
CA CYS A 169 4.98 -10.77 11.33
C CYS A 169 4.79 -10.46 9.84
N LEU A 170 5.36 -9.37 9.31
CA LEU A 170 5.28 -9.04 7.86
C LEU A 170 6.10 -10.00 6.98
N THR A 171 7.10 -10.67 7.55
CA THR A 171 7.96 -11.65 6.85
C THR A 171 7.50 -13.09 7.03
N TYR A 172 6.39 -13.29 7.74
CA TYR A 172 5.89 -14.61 8.09
C TYR A 172 5.30 -15.34 6.86
N SER A 173 5.40 -16.67 6.82
CA SER A 173 4.90 -17.48 5.69
C SER A 173 3.37 -17.60 5.65
N ASP A 174 2.71 -17.47 6.80
CA ASP A 174 1.26 -17.52 6.91
C ASP A 174 0.61 -16.20 6.49
N GLU A 175 -0.15 -16.23 5.39
CA GLU A 175 -0.77 -15.03 4.81
C GLU A 175 -1.75 -14.34 5.76
N LYS A 176 -2.46 -15.10 6.60
CA LYS A 176 -3.41 -14.52 7.57
C LYS A 176 -2.68 -13.77 8.68
N ILE A 177 -1.53 -14.27 9.15
CA ILE A 177 -0.68 -13.54 10.10
C ILE A 177 -0.19 -12.23 9.48
N VAL A 178 0.28 -12.26 8.23
CA VAL A 178 0.71 -11.05 7.51
C VAL A 178 -0.46 -10.06 7.39
N ALA A 179 -1.64 -10.51 6.96
CA ALA A 179 -2.83 -9.66 6.81
C ALA A 179 -3.28 -9.04 8.14
N TYR A 180 -3.33 -9.82 9.23
CA TYR A 180 -3.69 -9.29 10.55
C TYR A 180 -2.61 -8.38 11.13
N CYS A 181 -1.33 -8.62 10.81
CA CYS A 181 -0.25 -7.70 11.14
C CYS A 181 -0.45 -6.34 10.45
N CYS A 182 -0.75 -6.32 9.15
CA CYS A 182 -1.07 -5.09 8.42
C CYS A 182 -2.28 -4.39 9.04
N MET A 183 -3.32 -5.12 9.43
CA MET A 183 -4.49 -4.54 10.11
C MET A 183 -4.11 -3.86 11.44
N VAL A 184 -3.29 -4.49 12.27
CA VAL A 184 -2.80 -3.88 13.53
C VAL A 184 -1.92 -2.67 13.24
N LEU A 185 -1.03 -2.76 12.26
CA LEU A 185 -0.14 -1.69 11.85
C LEU A 185 -0.94 -0.47 11.36
N PHE A 186 -1.87 -0.66 10.43
CA PHE A 186 -2.80 0.36 9.95
C PHE A 186 -3.55 1.04 11.10
N THR A 187 -4.11 0.23 12.01
CA THR A 187 -4.88 0.74 13.15
C THR A 187 -4.05 1.60 14.09
N CYS A 188 -2.74 1.32 14.21
CA CYS A 188 -1.86 2.04 15.12
C CYS A 188 -1.16 3.25 14.50
N LEU A 189 -1.04 3.32 13.18
CA LEU A 189 -0.35 4.39 12.47
C LEU A 189 -1.07 5.74 12.64
N ASN A 190 -0.27 6.80 12.68
CA ASN A 190 -0.71 8.19 12.64
C ASN A 190 0.45 9.06 12.11
N SER A 191 0.22 10.36 11.94
CA SER A 191 1.21 11.28 11.37
C SER A 191 2.53 11.35 12.14
N GLU A 192 2.53 11.12 13.47
CA GLU A 192 3.74 11.08 14.29
C GLU A 192 4.51 9.78 14.07
N LYS A 193 3.82 8.65 14.10
CA LYS A 193 4.41 7.31 13.91
C LYS A 193 4.93 7.08 12.49
N VAL A 194 4.34 7.73 11.49
CA VAL A 194 4.89 7.75 10.12
C VAL A 194 6.28 8.40 10.10
N LYS A 195 6.53 9.41 10.93
CA LYS A 195 7.88 10.01 11.03
C LYS A 195 8.88 9.04 11.68
N GLU A 196 8.44 8.15 12.57
CA GLU A 196 9.32 7.12 13.14
C GLU A 196 9.78 6.08 12.10
N LEU A 197 9.00 5.86 11.03
CA LEU A 197 9.37 4.99 9.91
C LEU A 197 10.51 5.58 9.06
N LEU A 198 10.78 6.89 9.15
CA LEU A 198 11.90 7.53 8.47
C LEU A 198 13.25 7.17 9.09
N ASP A 199 13.29 6.74 10.35
CA ASP A 199 14.53 6.27 10.96
C ASP A 199 15.07 5.10 10.12
N PRO A 200 16.33 5.15 9.65
CA PRO A 200 16.90 4.09 8.82
C PRO A 200 16.80 2.68 9.42
N ARG A 201 16.73 2.56 10.75
CA ARG A 201 16.53 1.28 11.46
C ARG A 201 15.12 0.73 11.31
N ASN A 202 14.14 1.61 11.12
CA ASN A 202 12.71 1.28 11.09
C ASN A 202 12.14 1.24 9.67
N LEU A 203 12.83 1.83 8.69
CA LEU A 203 12.43 1.88 7.27
C LEU A 203 12.12 0.48 6.70
N SER A 204 12.76 -0.56 7.26
CA SER A 204 12.50 -1.96 6.93
C SER A 204 11.02 -2.34 7.06
N VAL A 205 10.28 -1.81 8.04
CA VAL A 205 8.85 -2.10 8.22
C VAL A 205 8.06 -1.60 7.00
N ALA A 206 8.27 -0.35 6.60
CA ALA A 206 7.58 0.25 5.45
C ALA A 206 7.98 -0.43 4.12
N LEU A 207 9.25 -0.82 3.95
CA LEU A 207 9.70 -1.61 2.80
C LEU A 207 8.97 -2.96 2.71
N HIS A 208 8.77 -3.63 3.84
CA HIS A 208 8.06 -4.91 3.86
C HIS A 208 6.57 -4.76 3.59
N VAL A 209 5.92 -3.65 3.95
CA VAL A 209 4.53 -3.38 3.55
C VAL A 209 4.40 -3.36 2.02
N ILE A 210 5.33 -2.72 1.30
CA ILE A 210 5.33 -2.70 -0.18
C ILE A 210 5.53 -4.11 -0.74
N LYS A 211 6.44 -4.89 -0.15
CA LYS A 211 6.67 -6.29 -0.54
C LYS A 211 5.44 -7.17 -0.30
N VAL A 212 4.71 -6.94 0.79
CA VAL A 212 3.46 -7.64 1.10
C VAL A 212 2.42 -7.32 0.03
N TYR A 213 2.20 -6.04 -0.29
CA TYR A 213 1.27 -5.64 -1.34
C TYR A 213 1.60 -6.31 -2.68
N LYS A 214 2.89 -6.31 -3.06
CA LYS A 214 3.36 -6.98 -4.28
C LYS A 214 3.05 -8.48 -4.33
N LYS A 215 3.24 -9.18 -3.20
CA LYS A 215 3.01 -10.64 -3.11
C LYS A 215 1.53 -11.00 -2.97
N GLN A 216 0.77 -10.17 -2.27
CA GLN A 216 -0.61 -10.38 -1.88
C GLN A 216 -1.45 -9.22 -2.41
N LEU A 217 -1.67 -9.17 -3.72
CA LEU A 217 -2.42 -8.12 -4.43
C LEU A 217 -3.85 -7.87 -3.88
N GLU A 218 -4.33 -8.72 -2.97
CA GLU A 218 -5.63 -8.64 -2.31
C GLU A 218 -5.57 -8.11 -0.85
N SER A 219 -4.38 -7.80 -0.32
CA SER A 219 -4.24 -7.31 1.06
C SER A 219 -4.65 -5.84 1.16
N GLU A 220 -5.95 -5.61 1.35
CA GLU A 220 -6.59 -4.29 1.53
C GLU A 220 -5.82 -3.43 2.55
N TRP A 221 -5.38 -4.01 3.66
CA TRP A 221 -4.64 -3.30 4.69
C TRP A 221 -3.28 -2.78 4.22
N SER A 222 -2.54 -3.54 3.40
CA SER A 222 -1.25 -3.10 2.90
C SER A 222 -1.39 -1.94 1.90
N PHE A 223 -2.44 -1.99 1.06
CA PHE A 223 -2.83 -0.88 0.19
C PHE A 223 -3.15 0.37 1.01
N LEU A 224 -4.06 0.26 1.99
CA LEU A 224 -4.47 1.37 2.85
C LEU A 224 -3.30 1.97 3.65
N ILE A 225 -2.37 1.15 4.16
CA ILE A 225 -1.17 1.68 4.83
C ILE A 225 -0.39 2.59 3.88
N VAL A 226 -0.18 2.15 2.63
CA VAL A 226 0.59 2.92 1.67
C VAL A 226 -0.15 4.21 1.32
N THR A 227 -1.41 4.12 0.88
CA THR A 227 -2.19 5.26 0.37
C THR A 227 -2.53 6.29 1.44
N ASP A 228 -2.87 5.82 2.65
CA ASP A 228 -3.44 6.70 3.69
C ASP A 228 -2.38 7.20 4.66
N TYR A 229 -1.21 6.55 4.74
CA TYR A 229 -0.14 6.95 5.65
C TYR A 229 1.21 7.19 4.95
N LEU A 230 1.76 6.20 4.22
CA LEU A 230 3.13 6.33 3.69
C LEU A 230 3.23 7.45 2.65
N LEU A 231 2.26 7.52 1.73
CA LEU A 231 2.20 8.57 0.72
C LEU A 231 1.90 9.95 1.31
N GLN A 232 1.46 10.06 2.57
CA GLN A 232 1.29 11.36 3.22
C GLN A 232 2.62 11.98 3.68
N CYS A 233 3.74 11.26 3.55
CA CYS A 233 5.06 11.72 3.92
C CYS A 233 6.03 11.69 2.70
N PRO A 234 6.24 12.83 2.00
CA PRO A 234 7.12 12.89 0.83
C PRO A 234 8.55 12.43 1.08
N GLU A 235 9.11 12.72 2.25
CA GLU A 235 10.46 12.28 2.61
C GLU A 235 10.55 10.76 2.78
N LEU A 236 9.46 10.12 3.21
CA LEU A 236 9.40 8.67 3.35
C LEU A 236 9.30 8.01 1.97
N VAL A 237 8.51 8.59 1.07
CA VAL A 237 8.42 8.14 -0.34
C VAL A 237 9.80 8.16 -1.00
N LYS A 238 10.56 9.26 -0.84
CA LYS A 238 11.94 9.36 -1.35
C LYS A 238 12.85 8.29 -0.76
N ALA A 239 12.82 8.13 0.57
CA ALA A 239 13.65 7.14 1.27
C ALA A 239 13.34 5.70 0.84
N LEU A 240 12.05 5.38 0.68
CA LEU A 240 11.59 4.08 0.20
C LEU A 240 12.06 3.86 -1.24
N TYR A 241 11.76 4.78 -2.16
CA TYR A 241 12.13 4.66 -3.57
C TYR A 241 13.65 4.46 -3.76
N ALA A 242 14.48 5.13 -2.95
CA ALA A 242 15.92 4.96 -3.00
C ALA A 242 16.40 3.55 -2.59
N LYS A 243 15.63 2.81 -1.80
CA LYS A 243 15.99 1.48 -1.28
C LYS A 243 15.34 0.31 -2.02
N LEU A 244 14.23 0.55 -2.73
CA LEU A 244 13.50 -0.47 -3.49
C LEU A 244 14.28 -0.90 -4.75
N SER A 245 14.16 -2.18 -5.13
CA SER A 245 14.59 -2.65 -6.45
C SER A 245 13.73 -2.06 -7.57
N ASN A 246 14.14 -2.15 -8.84
CA ASN A 246 13.32 -1.62 -9.94
C ASN A 246 11.96 -2.34 -10.04
N GLN A 247 11.92 -3.66 -9.90
CA GLN A 247 10.66 -4.40 -9.81
C GLN A 247 9.75 -3.95 -8.65
N GLU A 248 10.33 -3.60 -7.49
CA GLU A 248 9.56 -3.08 -6.35
C GLU A 248 9.12 -1.61 -6.56
N ARG A 249 9.94 -0.81 -7.26
CA ARG A 249 9.60 0.56 -7.66
C ARG A 249 8.40 0.58 -8.60
N VAL A 250 8.29 -0.35 -9.55
CA VAL A 250 7.11 -0.46 -10.42
C VAL A 250 5.84 -0.62 -9.58
N THR A 251 5.82 -1.58 -8.65
CA THR A 251 4.68 -1.78 -7.74
C THR A 251 4.39 -0.54 -6.89
N PHE A 252 5.43 0.12 -6.38
CA PHE A 252 5.25 1.32 -5.57
C PHE A 252 4.69 2.50 -6.38
N LEU A 253 5.12 2.65 -7.63
CA LEU A 253 4.59 3.64 -8.58
C LEU A 253 3.13 3.32 -8.95
N GLU A 254 2.74 2.06 -9.06
CA GLU A 254 1.33 1.67 -9.28
C GLU A 254 0.42 2.07 -8.10
N LEU A 255 0.91 1.96 -6.87
CA LEU A 255 0.19 2.47 -5.68
C LEU A 255 0.06 3.99 -5.70
N ILE A 256 1.11 4.71 -6.12
CA ILE A 256 1.06 6.16 -6.30
C ILE A 256 0.06 6.53 -7.39
N MET A 257 0.07 5.83 -8.53
CA MET A 257 -0.89 6.02 -9.62
C MET A 257 -2.33 5.86 -9.11
N ALA A 258 -2.62 4.76 -8.40
CA ALA A 258 -3.94 4.51 -7.84
C ALA A 258 -4.41 5.69 -6.97
N LYS A 259 -3.51 6.24 -6.15
CA LYS A 259 -3.82 7.40 -5.30
C LYS A 259 -4.03 8.69 -6.08
N VAL A 260 -3.23 8.95 -7.10
CA VAL A 260 -3.34 10.14 -7.96
C VAL A 260 -4.64 10.12 -8.78
N SER A 261 -5.08 8.95 -9.22
CA SER A 261 -6.32 8.78 -9.99
C SER A 261 -7.61 8.90 -9.16
N GLU A 262 -7.53 9.00 -7.82
CA GLU A 262 -8.71 9.21 -6.97
C GLU A 262 -9.31 10.61 -7.21
N LYS A 263 -10.56 10.67 -7.66
CA LYS A 263 -11.28 11.92 -8.00
C LYS A 263 -11.88 12.61 -6.76
N ASN A 264 -11.09 12.80 -5.72
CA ASN A 264 -11.52 13.43 -4.48
C ASN A 264 -11.13 14.91 -4.43
N SER A 265 -11.95 15.73 -3.77
CA SER A 265 -11.59 17.13 -3.49
C SER A 265 -10.41 17.18 -2.53
N VAL A 266 -9.29 17.74 -2.98
CA VAL A 266 -8.03 17.76 -2.25
C VAL A 266 -8.01 18.95 -1.27
N THR A 267 -7.64 18.71 -0.01
CA THR A 267 -7.39 19.76 0.99
C THR A 267 -6.08 20.50 0.71
N SER A 268 -5.86 21.67 1.32
CA SER A 268 -4.61 22.43 1.12
C SER A 268 -3.35 21.69 1.57
N GLU A 269 -3.45 20.84 2.60
CA GLU A 269 -2.33 20.03 3.10
C GLU A 269 -1.99 18.91 2.13
N GLU A 270 -3.00 18.20 1.62
CA GLU A 270 -2.83 17.17 0.58
C GLU A 270 -2.29 17.76 -0.73
N MET A 271 -2.62 19.01 -1.05
CA MET A 271 -2.02 19.72 -2.19
C MET A 271 -0.51 19.91 -2.02
N ASN A 272 -0.03 20.27 -0.83
CA ASN A 272 1.41 20.41 -0.58
C ASN A 272 2.14 19.07 -0.70
N VAL A 273 1.55 17.99 -0.17
CA VAL A 273 2.08 16.63 -0.30
C VAL A 273 2.16 16.23 -1.78
N PHE A 274 1.10 16.49 -2.55
CA PHE A 274 1.07 16.23 -3.98
C PHE A 274 2.18 16.97 -4.75
N MET A 275 2.37 18.26 -4.49
CA MET A 275 3.43 19.06 -5.15
C MET A 275 4.82 18.47 -4.90
N ARG A 276 5.11 18.06 -3.67
CA ARG A 276 6.40 17.45 -3.31
C ARG A 276 6.60 16.08 -3.95
N HIS A 277 5.53 15.32 -4.17
CA HIS A 277 5.60 14.09 -4.97
C HIS A 277 5.83 14.39 -6.44
N ALA A 278 5.18 15.42 -6.99
CA ALA A 278 5.38 15.83 -8.38
C ALA A 278 6.83 16.21 -8.65
N ASP A 279 7.44 17.03 -7.78
CA ASP A 279 8.86 17.40 -7.88
C ASP A 279 9.75 16.16 -7.91
N PHE A 280 9.51 15.24 -6.99
CA PHE A 280 10.32 14.03 -6.85
C PHE A 280 10.19 13.10 -8.05
N LEU A 281 8.95 12.86 -8.51
CA LEU A 281 8.68 11.97 -9.64
C LEU A 281 9.15 12.58 -10.97
N ALA A 282 9.01 13.89 -11.14
CA ALA A 282 9.57 14.61 -12.28
C ALA A 282 11.10 14.49 -12.30
N GLY A 283 11.77 14.74 -11.17
CA GLY A 283 13.22 14.53 -11.06
C GLY A 283 13.65 13.11 -11.39
N CYS A 284 12.94 12.11 -10.85
CA CYS A 284 13.20 10.69 -11.17
C CYS A 284 13.01 10.38 -12.67
N PHE A 285 11.99 10.94 -13.30
CA PHE A 285 11.76 10.77 -14.74
C PHE A 285 12.88 11.41 -15.55
N GLN A 286 13.30 12.62 -15.18
CA GLN A 286 14.37 13.34 -15.87
C GLN A 286 15.70 12.58 -15.82
N GLU A 287 16.03 11.99 -14.67
CA GLU A 287 17.24 11.18 -14.50
C GLU A 287 17.23 9.87 -15.29
N LYS A 288 16.05 9.30 -15.57
CA LYS A 288 15.92 7.92 -16.09
C LYS A 288 15.24 7.81 -17.46
N CYS A 289 14.81 8.92 -18.05
CA CYS A 289 14.01 8.93 -19.27
C CYS A 289 14.64 8.15 -20.43
N GLU A 290 15.97 8.17 -20.53
CA GLU A 290 16.71 7.45 -21.57
C GLU A 290 16.73 5.92 -21.42
N ALA A 291 16.42 5.38 -20.23
CA ALA A 291 16.42 3.93 -20.01
C ALA A 291 15.43 3.20 -20.94
N VAL A 292 14.37 3.88 -21.37
CA VAL A 292 13.38 3.34 -22.31
C VAL A 292 13.98 2.99 -23.67
N LEU A 293 15.09 3.62 -24.07
CA LEU A 293 15.76 3.36 -25.35
C LEU A 293 16.39 1.97 -25.42
N LYS A 294 16.53 1.27 -24.29
CA LYS A 294 16.94 -0.13 -24.22
C LYS A 294 15.89 -1.08 -24.79
N LEU A 295 14.63 -0.67 -24.82
CA LEU A 295 13.50 -1.46 -25.31
C LEU A 295 13.50 -1.51 -26.84
N THR A 296 14.50 -2.14 -27.45
CA THR A 296 14.63 -2.17 -28.92
C THR A 296 14.00 -3.41 -29.55
N SER A 297 13.76 -4.45 -28.76
CA SER A 297 13.17 -5.71 -29.21
C SER A 297 12.18 -6.28 -28.19
N ALA A 298 11.39 -7.26 -28.61
CA ALA A 298 10.45 -7.95 -27.72
C ALA A 298 11.15 -8.69 -26.55
N ALA A 299 12.43 -9.06 -26.71
CA ALA A 299 13.22 -9.68 -25.64
C ALA A 299 13.58 -8.71 -24.51
N ASP A 300 13.51 -7.39 -24.77
CA ASP A 300 13.86 -6.35 -23.81
C ASP A 300 12.66 -5.90 -22.96
N ALA A 301 11.46 -6.44 -23.22
CA ALA A 301 10.20 -6.02 -22.60
C ALA A 301 10.20 -6.06 -21.06
N GLU A 302 11.06 -6.89 -20.46
CA GLU A 302 11.20 -7.06 -19.02
C GLU A 302 12.29 -6.16 -18.40
N ASP A 303 12.88 -5.22 -19.16
CA ASP A 303 13.86 -4.28 -18.60
C ASP A 303 13.22 -3.43 -17.49
N GLU A 304 13.55 -3.77 -16.24
CA GLU A 304 12.90 -3.19 -15.07
C GLU A 304 13.15 -1.68 -14.96
N GLU A 305 14.28 -1.17 -15.46
CA GLU A 305 14.58 0.26 -15.41
C GLU A 305 13.71 1.04 -16.39
N ALA A 306 13.54 0.52 -17.61
CA ALA A 306 12.63 1.08 -18.60
C ALA A 306 11.16 1.03 -18.13
N LEU A 307 10.74 -0.05 -17.47
CA LEU A 307 9.39 -0.16 -16.87
C LEU A 307 9.16 0.90 -15.79
N VAL A 308 10.16 1.19 -14.95
CA VAL A 308 10.10 2.29 -13.98
C VAL A 308 9.91 3.63 -14.69
N THR A 309 10.66 3.88 -15.77
CA THR A 309 10.55 5.13 -16.56
C THR A 309 9.17 5.28 -17.20
N ILE A 310 8.60 4.21 -17.77
CA ILE A 310 7.25 4.21 -18.33
C ILE A 310 6.22 4.57 -17.26
N ARG A 311 6.28 3.93 -16.08
CA ARG A 311 5.37 4.21 -14.97
C ARG A 311 5.49 5.63 -14.43
N LEU A 312 6.70 6.19 -14.37
CA LEU A 312 6.90 7.60 -13.99
C LEU A 312 6.19 8.54 -14.98
N LEU A 313 6.33 8.31 -16.28
CA LEU A 313 5.65 9.08 -17.31
C LEU A 313 4.12 8.97 -17.18
N ASP A 314 3.61 7.75 -16.97
CA ASP A 314 2.17 7.52 -16.79
C ASP A 314 1.60 8.40 -15.66
N ILE A 315 2.27 8.38 -14.49
CA ILE A 315 1.85 9.16 -13.32
C ILE A 315 1.91 10.66 -13.62
N LEU A 316 3.00 11.16 -14.22
CA LEU A 316 3.12 12.58 -14.55
C LEU A 316 2.02 13.04 -15.50
N CYS A 317 1.65 12.20 -16.47
CA CYS A 317 0.55 12.50 -17.36
C CYS A 317 -0.81 12.52 -16.63
N GLU A 318 -1.03 11.61 -15.66
CA GLU A 318 -2.23 11.62 -14.82
C GLU A 318 -2.30 12.87 -13.93
N MET A 319 -1.19 13.19 -13.24
CA MET A 319 -1.06 14.40 -12.41
C MET A 319 -1.36 15.67 -13.21
N THR A 320 -0.84 15.77 -14.44
CA THR A 320 -1.07 16.93 -15.33
C THR A 320 -2.45 16.95 -15.99
N SER A 321 -3.23 15.89 -15.87
CA SER A 321 -4.61 15.85 -16.37
C SER A 321 -5.61 16.45 -15.38
N ASN A 322 -5.16 16.74 -14.15
CA ASN A 322 -5.95 17.41 -13.12
C ASN A 322 -5.80 18.94 -13.18
N ASN A 323 -6.85 19.63 -13.62
CA ASN A 323 -6.86 21.09 -13.80
C ASN A 323 -6.47 21.89 -12.54
N GLY A 324 -6.71 21.36 -11.33
CA GLY A 324 -6.43 22.09 -10.09
C GLY A 324 -4.95 22.21 -9.72
N GLN A 325 -4.08 21.39 -10.31
CA GLN A 325 -2.65 21.31 -9.97
C GLN A 325 -1.75 21.56 -11.20
N LEU A 326 -2.35 21.74 -12.36
CA LEU A 326 -1.66 21.89 -13.63
C LEU A 326 -0.72 23.09 -13.63
N GLU A 327 -1.12 24.25 -13.10
CA GLU A 327 -0.29 25.45 -13.07
C GLU A 327 1.05 25.21 -12.35
N TYR A 328 1.05 24.46 -11.25
CA TYR A 328 2.27 24.08 -10.55
C TYR A 328 3.16 23.18 -11.43
N LEU A 329 2.58 22.12 -11.98
CA LEU A 329 3.28 21.14 -12.82
C LEU A 329 3.91 21.79 -14.07
N GLN A 330 3.26 22.83 -14.61
CA GLN A 330 3.76 23.61 -15.74
C GLN A 330 5.03 24.41 -15.43
N THR A 331 5.29 24.70 -14.15
CA THR A 331 6.47 25.44 -13.69
C THR A 331 7.62 24.53 -13.28
N LEU A 332 7.44 23.20 -13.32
CA LEU A 332 8.49 22.27 -12.95
C LEU A 332 9.71 22.42 -13.87
N PRO A 333 10.90 22.71 -13.33
CA PRO A 333 12.10 22.95 -14.12
C PRO A 333 12.40 21.77 -15.04
N ASP A 334 12.73 22.07 -16.29
CA ASP A 334 13.17 21.14 -17.32
C ASP A 334 12.22 20.00 -17.69
N LEU A 335 11.08 19.82 -17.01
CA LEU A 335 10.17 18.69 -17.27
C LEU A 335 9.68 18.66 -18.72
N LEU A 336 9.28 19.83 -19.25
CA LEU A 336 8.87 19.97 -20.64
C LEU A 336 10.01 19.67 -21.62
N GLN A 337 11.21 20.19 -21.34
CA GLN A 337 12.40 19.97 -22.15
C GLN A 337 12.73 18.48 -22.22
N THR A 338 12.80 17.82 -21.05
CA THR A 338 13.08 16.39 -20.95
C THR A 338 12.04 15.57 -21.70
N ALA A 339 10.75 15.90 -21.62
CA ALA A 339 9.72 15.19 -22.39
C ALA A 339 9.92 15.32 -23.92
N ILE A 340 10.28 16.51 -24.40
CA ILE A 340 10.57 16.77 -25.83
C ILE A 340 11.82 16.02 -26.28
N ASP A 341 12.91 16.10 -25.51
CA ASP A 341 14.16 15.42 -25.85
C ASP A 341 13.99 13.90 -25.83
N THR A 342 13.26 13.35 -24.85
CA THR A 342 12.92 11.92 -24.82
C THR A 342 12.09 11.50 -26.04
N LEU A 343 11.11 12.32 -26.46
CA LEU A 343 10.34 12.07 -27.68
C LEU A 343 11.24 12.10 -28.91
N ARG A 344 12.21 13.03 -28.96
CA ARG A 344 13.18 13.13 -30.06
C ARG A 344 14.06 11.89 -30.12
N LEU A 345 14.61 11.44 -29.00
CA LEU A 345 15.46 10.26 -28.92
C LEU A 345 14.72 8.97 -29.33
N THR A 346 13.51 8.76 -28.82
CA THR A 346 12.68 7.61 -29.19
C THR A 346 12.25 7.66 -30.66
N HIS A 347 11.97 8.83 -31.21
CA HIS A 347 11.69 9.02 -32.63
C HIS A 347 12.90 8.69 -33.51
N LEU A 348 14.08 9.18 -33.15
CA LEU A 348 15.33 8.89 -33.86
C LEU A 348 15.67 7.40 -33.81
N ALA A 349 15.53 6.76 -32.65
CA ALA A 349 15.73 5.32 -32.50
C ALA A 349 14.82 4.53 -33.48
N GLY A 350 13.54 4.89 -33.57
CA GLY A 350 12.59 4.26 -34.50
C GLY A 350 12.89 4.50 -35.99
N LYS A 351 13.58 5.60 -36.34
CA LYS A 351 14.03 5.90 -37.72
C LYS A 351 15.35 5.20 -38.09
N GLN A 352 16.24 4.98 -37.12
CA GLN A 352 17.58 4.42 -37.36
C GLN A 352 17.57 2.91 -37.62
N ALA A 353 16.68 2.18 -36.93
CA ALA A 353 16.54 0.74 -37.07
C ALA A 353 15.08 0.34 -36.84
N VAL A 354 14.66 -0.79 -37.43
CA VAL A 354 13.34 -1.37 -37.14
C VAL A 354 13.34 -1.89 -35.70
N ASN A 355 12.51 -1.30 -34.85
CA ASN A 355 12.35 -1.63 -33.43
C ASN A 355 10.93 -1.27 -32.95
N ILE A 356 10.66 -1.38 -31.64
CA ILE A 356 9.33 -1.07 -31.06
C ILE A 356 8.90 0.39 -31.23
N PHE A 357 9.84 1.32 -31.47
CA PHE A 357 9.57 2.74 -31.68
C PHE A 357 9.37 3.08 -33.16
N THR A 358 9.52 2.12 -34.08
CA THR A 358 9.26 2.32 -35.51
C THR A 358 7.76 2.47 -35.77
N THR A 359 7.39 3.40 -36.64
CA THR A 359 6.00 3.57 -37.09
C THR A 359 5.61 2.39 -38.00
N THR A 360 4.66 1.57 -37.57
CA THR A 360 4.18 0.41 -38.34
C THR A 360 2.92 0.79 -39.12
N HIS A 361 2.97 0.74 -40.45
CA HIS A 361 1.83 0.96 -41.35
C HIS A 361 1.18 -0.35 -41.86
N ALA A 362 1.49 -1.49 -41.25
CA ALA A 362 1.13 -2.80 -41.76
C ALA A 362 0.34 -3.61 -40.72
N MET A 363 -0.99 -3.63 -40.90
CA MET A 363 -1.85 -4.71 -40.39
C MET A 363 -1.38 -6.05 -40.93
N THR A 364 -0.66 -6.81 -40.10
CA THR A 364 -0.87 -8.26 -40.02
C THR A 364 -1.69 -8.51 -38.78
N TRP A 365 -2.92 -9.00 -38.96
CA TRP A 365 -3.88 -9.41 -37.92
C TRP A 365 -3.39 -10.62 -37.09
N GLN A 366 -2.10 -10.65 -36.77
CA GLN A 366 -1.45 -11.75 -36.07
C GLN A 366 -0.63 -11.13 -34.93
N GLU A 367 -1.20 -11.29 -33.75
CA GLU A 367 -0.67 -10.99 -32.41
C GLU A 367 -0.52 -9.49 -32.12
N GLU A 368 -1.46 -8.95 -31.33
CA GLU A 368 -1.24 -7.70 -30.58
C GLU A 368 0.09 -7.84 -29.82
N ILE A 369 1.11 -7.11 -30.26
CA ILE A 369 2.38 -7.06 -29.54
C ILE A 369 2.11 -6.31 -28.24
N SER A 370 1.83 -7.06 -27.16
CA SER A 370 1.65 -6.53 -25.80
C SER A 370 3.00 -6.14 -25.19
N HIS A 371 3.63 -5.09 -25.75
CA HIS A 371 4.91 -4.61 -25.27
C HIS A 371 4.73 -3.36 -24.39
N PRO A 372 5.40 -3.25 -23.22
CA PRO A 372 5.22 -2.13 -22.28
C PRO A 372 5.51 -0.73 -22.87
N ALA A 373 6.38 -0.64 -23.87
CA ALA A 373 6.68 0.60 -24.59
C ALA A 373 5.59 1.07 -25.57
N VAL A 374 4.59 0.22 -25.88
CA VAL A 374 3.46 0.61 -26.74
C VAL A 374 2.69 1.74 -26.05
N GLY A 375 2.47 2.85 -26.77
CA GLY A 375 1.86 4.06 -26.21
C GLY A 375 2.83 5.02 -25.49
N PHE A 376 4.11 4.67 -25.31
CA PHE A 376 5.07 5.55 -24.62
C PHE A 376 5.23 6.92 -25.30
N LYS A 377 5.41 6.96 -26.63
CA LYS A 377 5.45 8.22 -27.39
C LYS A 377 4.15 9.01 -27.27
N ALA A 378 3.00 8.33 -27.26
CA ALA A 378 1.70 8.96 -27.10
C ALA A 378 1.57 9.63 -25.72
N HIS A 379 2.08 8.98 -24.67
CA HIS A 379 2.12 9.55 -23.32
C HIS A 379 3.10 10.74 -23.23
N LEU A 380 4.26 10.72 -23.89
CA LEU A 380 5.13 11.89 -23.98
C LEU A 380 4.41 13.08 -24.64
N ILE A 381 3.72 12.82 -25.76
CA ILE A 381 2.91 13.83 -26.45
C ILE A 381 1.77 14.33 -25.54
N ARG A 382 1.12 13.45 -24.77
CA ARG A 382 0.10 13.84 -23.77
C ARG A 382 0.69 14.76 -22.70
N LEU A 383 1.84 14.41 -22.13
CA LEU A 383 2.52 15.23 -21.13
C LEU A 383 2.87 16.62 -21.68
N ILE A 384 3.49 16.68 -22.86
CA ILE A 384 3.84 17.94 -23.53
C ILE A 384 2.57 18.78 -23.77
N GLY A 385 1.52 18.16 -24.31
CA GLY A 385 0.24 18.83 -24.57
C GLY A 385 -0.39 19.41 -23.29
N ASN A 386 -0.40 18.64 -22.19
CA ASN A 386 -0.91 19.10 -20.90
C ASN A 386 -0.08 20.29 -20.38
N LEU A 387 1.26 20.20 -20.40
CA LEU A 387 2.14 21.26 -19.93
C LEU A 387 2.03 22.55 -20.77
N CYS A 388 1.62 22.47 -22.04
CA CYS A 388 1.37 23.63 -22.88
C CYS A 388 -0.03 24.23 -22.71
N TYR A 389 -0.96 23.52 -22.08
CA TYR A 389 -2.35 23.95 -22.02
C TYR A 389 -2.51 25.28 -21.30
N LYS A 390 -2.91 26.33 -22.05
CA LYS A 390 -3.06 27.71 -21.57
C LYS A 390 -1.79 28.32 -20.94
N ASN A 391 -0.62 27.75 -21.21
CA ASN A 391 0.66 28.24 -20.70
C ASN A 391 1.54 28.74 -21.84
N LYS A 392 1.64 30.06 -21.99
CA LYS A 392 2.34 30.70 -23.11
C LYS A 392 3.85 30.44 -23.08
N GLU A 393 4.46 30.47 -21.90
CA GLU A 393 5.90 30.21 -21.72
C GLU A 393 6.26 28.81 -22.22
N ASN A 394 5.49 27.79 -21.82
CA ASN A 394 5.69 26.42 -22.28
C ASN A 394 5.43 26.28 -23.79
N GLN A 395 4.40 26.93 -24.33
CA GLN A 395 4.13 26.92 -25.77
C GLN A 395 5.30 27.50 -26.59
N ASP A 396 5.85 28.64 -26.14
CA ASP A 396 7.00 29.29 -26.79
C ASP A 396 8.24 28.40 -26.68
N LYS A 397 8.47 27.76 -25.53
CA LYS A 397 9.55 26.79 -25.35
C LYS A 397 9.42 25.59 -26.30
N VAL A 398 8.23 25.04 -26.52
CA VAL A 398 8.04 23.95 -27.51
C VAL A 398 8.38 24.41 -28.91
N TYR A 399 8.03 25.65 -29.28
CA TYR A 399 8.38 26.22 -30.57
C TYR A 399 9.89 26.39 -30.73
N GLU A 400 10.57 26.95 -29.73
CA GLU A 400 12.03 27.17 -29.72
C GLU A 400 12.84 25.87 -29.82
N LEU A 401 12.28 24.76 -29.36
CA LEU A 401 12.93 23.43 -29.34
C LEU A 401 12.60 22.57 -30.56
N ASP A 402 12.01 23.14 -31.61
CA ASP A 402 11.50 22.39 -32.77
C ASP A 402 10.56 21.23 -32.37
N GLY A 403 9.82 21.41 -31.26
CA GLY A 403 8.92 20.40 -30.73
C GLY A 403 7.67 20.21 -31.58
N ILE A 404 7.18 21.26 -32.25
CA ILE A 404 5.97 21.18 -33.09
C ILE A 404 6.19 20.23 -34.30
N PRO A 405 7.24 20.39 -35.14
CA PRO A 405 7.54 19.44 -36.21
C PRO A 405 7.72 18.01 -35.68
N LEU A 406 8.42 17.84 -34.55
CA LEU A 406 8.65 16.53 -33.93
C LEU A 406 7.35 15.83 -33.53
N ILE A 407 6.41 16.55 -32.92
CA ILE A 407 5.12 15.98 -32.52
C ILE A 407 4.30 15.61 -33.77
N LEU A 408 4.27 16.48 -34.79
CA LEU A 408 3.54 16.22 -36.04
C LEU A 408 4.09 14.97 -36.76
N ASP A 409 5.40 14.80 -36.80
CA ASP A 409 6.08 13.61 -37.35
C ASP A 409 5.62 12.30 -36.65
N ASN A 410 5.32 12.37 -35.35
CA ASN A 410 4.86 11.23 -34.54
C ASN A 410 3.32 11.08 -34.52
N CYS A 411 2.60 11.96 -35.25
CA CYS A 411 1.14 12.00 -35.31
C CYS A 411 0.57 11.50 -36.65
N SER A 412 1.40 10.80 -37.44
CA SER A 412 0.94 9.98 -38.57
C SER A 412 -0.08 8.94 -38.07
N ILE A 413 -1.18 8.72 -38.79
CA ILE A 413 -2.16 7.67 -38.43
C ILE A 413 -1.41 6.32 -38.45
N ASP A 414 -1.21 5.73 -37.27
CA ASP A 414 -0.57 4.43 -37.09
C ASP A 414 -1.40 3.53 -36.16
N ASP A 415 -1.26 2.21 -36.31
CA ASP A 415 -2.05 1.21 -35.58
C ASP A 415 -1.50 0.93 -34.17
N ASN A 416 -0.31 1.46 -33.82
CA ASN A 416 0.25 1.44 -32.47
C ASN A 416 -0.29 2.59 -31.60
N ASN A 417 -1.06 3.51 -32.20
CA ASN A 417 -1.56 4.72 -31.59
C ASN A 417 -3.05 4.94 -31.98
N PRO A 418 -3.97 4.01 -31.64
CA PRO A 418 -5.22 3.80 -32.40
C PRO A 418 -6.29 4.89 -32.23
N SER A 419 -6.10 5.89 -31.37
CA SER A 419 -7.15 6.89 -31.09
C SER A 419 -6.71 8.23 -30.45
N PHE A 420 -5.41 8.51 -30.31
CA PHE A 420 -4.93 9.74 -29.64
C PHE A 420 -4.62 10.93 -30.57
N ALA A 421 -4.43 10.69 -31.86
CA ALA A 421 -3.99 11.72 -32.81
C ALA A 421 -4.95 12.92 -32.89
N VAL A 422 -6.27 12.72 -32.97
CA VAL A 422 -7.20 13.82 -33.34
C VAL A 422 -7.42 14.86 -32.23
N LYS A 423 -7.46 14.46 -30.95
CA LYS A 423 -7.73 15.41 -29.83
C LYS A 423 -6.49 16.20 -29.39
N VAL A 424 -5.32 15.56 -29.39
CA VAL A 424 -4.06 16.23 -29.02
C VAL A 424 -3.58 17.15 -30.14
N ILE A 425 -3.71 16.72 -31.40
CA ILE A 425 -3.49 17.60 -32.57
C ILE A 425 -4.47 18.78 -32.52
N SER A 426 -5.75 18.59 -32.20
CA SER A 426 -6.71 19.71 -32.05
C SER A 426 -6.29 20.73 -30.96
N HIS A 427 -5.76 20.28 -29.82
CA HIS A 427 -5.32 21.16 -28.72
C HIS A 427 -3.95 21.80 -28.97
N LEU A 428 -3.01 21.10 -29.60
CA LEU A 428 -1.71 21.64 -30.02
C LEU A 428 -1.85 22.58 -31.24
N LEU A 429 -2.78 22.30 -32.17
CA LEU A 429 -3.13 23.22 -33.25
C LEU A 429 -3.79 24.49 -32.71
N ALA A 430 -4.58 24.40 -31.63
CA ALA A 430 -5.06 25.57 -30.91
C ALA A 430 -3.90 26.37 -30.25
N CYS A 431 -2.82 25.70 -29.82
CA CYS A 431 -1.58 26.35 -29.36
C CYS A 431 -0.79 27.02 -30.51
N ALA A 432 -0.87 26.49 -31.73
CA ALA A 432 -0.18 27.05 -32.92
C ALA A 432 -0.92 28.24 -33.57
N CYS A 433 -2.18 28.50 -33.21
CA CYS A 433 -3.06 29.51 -33.82
C CYS A 433 -2.75 30.98 -33.46
N THR A 434 -1.49 31.34 -33.21
CA THR A 434 -1.03 32.75 -33.24
C THR A 434 0.03 33.07 -34.30
N ALA A 435 0.45 32.11 -35.14
CA ALA A 435 1.37 32.43 -36.23
C ALA A 435 1.01 31.67 -37.51
N HIS A 436 0.24 32.31 -38.40
CA HIS A 436 0.26 32.32 -39.88
C HIS A 436 0.59 31.06 -40.73
N VAL A 437 0.83 29.89 -40.15
CA VAL A 437 1.35 28.69 -40.84
C VAL A 437 0.23 27.72 -41.24
N VAL A 438 -0.92 27.77 -40.54
CA VAL A 438 -2.05 26.85 -40.76
C VAL A 438 -2.77 27.08 -42.11
N CYS A 439 -2.77 28.29 -42.67
CA CYS A 439 -3.45 28.56 -43.95
C CYS A 439 -2.73 27.96 -45.18
N LYS A 440 -1.48 27.51 -45.06
CA LYS A 440 -0.73 26.94 -46.20
C LYS A 440 -0.78 25.41 -46.28
N PHE A 441 -1.16 24.71 -45.22
CA PHE A 441 -1.04 23.24 -45.14
C PHE A 441 -2.35 22.50 -45.38
N LEU A 442 -3.51 23.17 -45.31
CA LEU A 442 -4.82 22.51 -45.38
C LEU A 442 -5.60 22.74 -46.67
N ASP A 443 -5.10 23.54 -47.63
CA ASP A 443 -5.78 23.82 -48.92
C ASP A 443 -7.28 24.13 -48.78
N VAL A 444 -7.67 24.77 -47.66
CA VAL A 444 -9.00 25.30 -47.43
C VAL A 444 -8.97 26.78 -47.82
N GLN A 445 -9.60 27.11 -48.94
CA GLN A 445 -9.85 28.50 -49.33
C GLN A 445 -10.70 29.20 -48.26
N CYS A 446 -10.30 30.44 -47.91
CA CYS A 446 -10.93 31.30 -46.92
C CYS A 446 -12.42 31.58 -47.21
#